data_AF-A0AAE1QXV4-F1
#
_entry.id   AF-A0AAE1QXV4-F1
#
_cell.length_a   1.000
_cell.length_b   1.000
_cell.length_c   1.000
_cell.angle_alpha   90.00
_cell.angle_beta   90.00
_cell.angle_gamma   90.00
#
_symmetry.space_group_name_H-M   'P 1'
#
loop_
_entity.id
_entity.type
_entity.pdbx_description
1 polymer ?
#
loop_
_entity_poly.entity_id
_entity_poly.type
_entity_poly.pdbx_seq_one_letter_code
_entity_poly.pdbx_strand_id
1 'polypeptide(L)'
;MAGVPGTASAIFSAVKDVGANVVMISQASSEHSVCFAVPEKEVKAVADVLESRFSQALSAGRLSQVLFKQPDNTLNSSQIAIILNCSILAAVGQRMASTPGVSATLFTALAKANINIRAIAQGCTEYNITVVVKREDCVRALRAVHSKIYLSRTIIAVGIVGPGLIGGTLLDQLKDQTVVLKEKFNIDLRVMGITGSRTMLLSESGIDLSRWRELLSLKGEMADMNKFVPHVRGNHFIPNTVMVDCTADSDIASYYYGWLHRGIHVVTPNKKANSGPLDQYLKLRALQRQSYTHYFYEATVGAGLPIISTLRGLFETGDKILRIEGIFSGTLSYIFNNFTGSRAFSQVVEEAKEAGYTEPDPRDDLSGTDVARKVIILARESGLKLELSDIPVQSLVPEPLRASASPEEFMQQLPQFDQEMATQRQVAEDAGEVLRYIGVVDIVNGKGTVELQRYSKEHPFAQLSGSDYIIAFTTERYAKQPLIVRGPGAGAEVTAGGVFCDILRLASYLGAPS
;
A
#
# COMPACT_ATOMS: atom_id res chain seq x y z
N MET A 1 -1.94 11.49 44.48
CA MET A 1 -1.47 11.00 45.80
C MET A 1 -0.65 9.74 45.58
N ALA A 2 0.54 9.59 46.17
CA ALA A 2 1.22 8.29 46.19
C ALA A 2 0.79 7.56 47.46
N GLY A 3 0.19 6.39 47.33
CA GLY A 3 0.16 5.39 48.41
C GLY A 3 -0.48 5.78 49.74
N VAL A 4 -1.50 6.67 49.79
CA VAL A 4 -2.14 7.04 51.06
C VAL A 4 -3.10 5.91 51.47
N PRO A 5 -2.81 5.16 52.56
CA PRO A 5 -3.64 4.02 52.97
C PRO A 5 -5.08 4.44 53.20
N GLY A 6 -6.02 3.59 52.76
CA GLY A 6 -7.46 3.82 52.96
C GLY A 6 -8.15 4.65 51.88
N THR A 7 -7.43 5.22 50.91
CA THR A 7 -8.04 6.01 49.81
C THR A 7 -9.00 5.16 48.97
N ALA A 8 -8.57 3.97 48.53
CA ALA A 8 -9.43 3.06 47.77
C ALA A 8 -10.66 2.64 48.59
N SER A 9 -10.49 2.35 49.88
CA SER A 9 -11.62 2.05 50.78
C SER A 9 -12.58 3.22 50.87
N ALA A 10 -12.09 4.45 51.00
CA ALA A 10 -12.93 5.64 51.08
C ALA A 10 -13.73 5.88 49.78
N ILE A 11 -13.12 5.66 48.61
CA ILE A 11 -13.81 5.75 47.32
C ILE A 11 -14.95 4.73 47.25
N PHE A 12 -14.65 3.45 47.47
CA PHE A 12 -15.66 2.39 47.28
C PHE A 12 -16.71 2.35 48.39
N SER A 13 -16.40 2.83 49.61
CA SER A 13 -17.41 3.07 50.63
C SER A 13 -18.40 4.16 50.21
N ALA A 14 -17.93 5.29 49.69
CA ALA A 14 -18.82 6.36 49.22
C ALA A 14 -19.71 5.91 48.05
N VAL A 15 -19.17 5.12 47.12
CA VAL A 15 -19.95 4.54 46.01
C VAL A 15 -21.00 3.55 46.53
N LYS A 16 -20.67 2.75 47.55
CA LYS A 16 -21.61 1.84 48.20
C LYS A 16 -22.75 2.60 48.89
N ASP A 17 -22.48 3.73 49.52
CA ASP A 17 -23.49 4.52 50.25
C ASP A 17 -24.61 5.03 49.35
N VAL A 18 -24.33 5.24 48.05
CA VAL A 18 -25.32 5.60 47.03
C VAL A 18 -25.92 4.39 46.28
N GLY A 19 -25.57 3.17 46.69
CA GLY A 19 -26.09 1.93 46.11
C GLY A 19 -25.62 1.65 44.68
N ALA A 20 -24.54 2.30 44.23
CA ALA A 20 -24.06 2.17 42.87
C ALA A 20 -23.20 0.91 42.67
N ASN A 21 -23.33 0.26 41.51
CA ASN A 21 -22.58 -0.94 41.19
C ASN A 21 -21.32 -0.62 40.39
N VAL A 22 -20.17 -1.07 40.89
CA VAL A 22 -18.88 -0.91 40.20
C VAL A 22 -18.64 -2.09 39.27
N VAL A 23 -18.63 -1.82 37.96
CA VAL A 23 -18.54 -2.86 36.92
C VAL A 23 -17.09 -3.20 36.56
N MET A 24 -16.19 -2.24 36.73
CA MET A 24 -14.77 -2.38 36.39
C MET A 24 -13.95 -1.46 37.28
N ILE A 25 -12.77 -1.92 37.69
CA ILE A 25 -11.79 -1.13 38.45
C ILE A 25 -10.43 -1.24 37.74
N SER A 26 -9.75 -0.11 37.58
CA SER A 26 -8.38 0.00 37.09
C SER A 26 -7.61 0.95 37.99
N GLN A 27 -6.53 0.45 38.59
CA GLN A 27 -5.68 1.21 39.50
C GLN A 27 -4.25 1.17 38.98
N ALA A 28 -3.61 2.34 38.92
CA ALA A 28 -2.19 2.42 38.61
C ALA A 28 -1.37 1.76 39.73
N SER A 29 -0.30 1.06 39.38
CA SER A 29 0.57 0.33 40.33
C SER A 29 1.23 1.22 41.39
N SER A 30 1.31 2.53 41.15
CA SER A 30 1.79 3.56 42.08
C SER A 30 0.69 4.20 42.95
N GLU A 31 -0.55 3.70 42.85
CA GLU A 31 -1.76 4.25 43.47
C GLU A 31 -2.05 5.72 43.13
N HIS A 32 -1.40 6.24 42.08
CA HIS A 32 -1.53 7.65 41.68
C HIS A 32 -2.89 8.00 41.09
N SER A 33 -3.58 7.01 40.52
CA SER A 33 -4.89 7.18 39.90
C SER A 33 -5.73 5.92 40.05
N VAL A 34 -7.01 6.13 40.37
CA VAL A 34 -8.04 5.09 40.36
C VAL A 34 -9.07 5.49 39.31
N CYS A 35 -9.37 4.56 38.40
CA CYS A 35 -10.42 4.66 37.42
C CYS A 35 -11.39 3.50 37.67
N PHE A 36 -12.69 3.76 37.64
CA PHE A 36 -13.70 2.72 37.74
C PHE A 36 -14.92 3.09 36.90
N ALA A 37 -15.71 2.08 36.54
CA ALA A 37 -16.91 2.26 35.72
C ALA A 37 -18.16 1.92 36.53
N VAL A 38 -19.19 2.76 36.39
CA VAL A 38 -20.53 2.56 36.94
C VAL A 38 -21.58 2.71 35.84
N PRO A 39 -22.80 2.14 35.99
CA PRO A 39 -23.91 2.41 35.09
C PRO A 39 -24.18 3.90 34.91
N GLU A 40 -24.49 4.33 33.68
CA GLU A 40 -24.65 5.75 33.33
C GLU A 40 -25.69 6.48 34.21
N LYS A 41 -26.76 5.77 34.60
CA LYS A 41 -27.82 6.28 35.50
C LYS A 41 -27.32 6.62 36.92
N GLU A 42 -26.21 6.02 37.35
CA GLU A 42 -25.63 6.16 38.71
C GLU A 42 -24.52 7.22 38.76
N VAL A 43 -24.02 7.67 37.60
CA VAL A 43 -22.85 8.57 37.51
C VAL A 43 -23.01 9.84 38.32
N LYS A 44 -24.18 10.49 38.25
CA LYS A 44 -24.43 11.76 38.97
C LYS A 44 -24.34 11.57 40.49
N ALA A 45 -25.05 10.57 41.02
CA ALA A 45 -25.05 10.29 42.46
C ALA A 45 -23.65 9.92 42.97
N VAL A 46 -22.89 9.15 42.17
CA VAL A 46 -21.51 8.78 42.49
C VAL A 46 -20.57 9.99 42.46
N ALA A 47 -20.72 10.89 41.50
CA ALA A 47 -19.91 12.10 41.43
C ALA A 47 -20.17 13.00 42.66
N ASP A 48 -21.44 13.26 42.97
CA ASP A 48 -21.83 14.14 44.09
C ASP A 48 -21.31 13.61 45.44
N VAL A 49 -21.41 12.29 45.69
CA VAL A 49 -20.93 11.70 46.95
C VAL A 49 -19.39 11.71 47.04
N LEU A 50 -18.68 11.54 45.92
CA LEU A 50 -17.22 11.58 45.92
C LEU A 50 -16.70 13.01 46.08
N GLU A 51 -17.32 14.00 45.43
CA GLU A 51 -17.01 15.41 45.62
C GLU A 51 -17.22 15.83 47.09
N SER A 52 -18.34 15.41 47.69
CA SER A 52 -18.63 15.65 49.10
C SER A 52 -17.58 14.98 50.01
N ARG A 53 -17.30 13.69 49.78
CA ARG A 53 -16.38 12.88 50.58
C ARG A 53 -14.95 13.39 50.54
N PHE A 54 -14.50 13.87 49.38
CA PHE A 54 -13.13 14.35 49.18
C PHE A 54 -13.01 15.88 49.22
N SER A 55 -14.09 16.63 49.49
CA SER A 55 -14.12 18.11 49.52
C SER A 55 -12.94 18.76 50.27
N GLN A 56 -12.56 18.24 51.43
CA GLN A 56 -11.41 18.73 52.21
C GLN A 56 -10.05 18.42 51.54
N ALA A 57 -9.91 17.27 50.88
CA ALA A 57 -8.71 16.90 50.14
C ALA A 57 -8.59 17.67 48.81
N LEU A 58 -9.74 17.94 48.18
CA LEU A 58 -9.91 18.73 46.97
C LEU A 58 -9.51 20.20 47.22
N SER A 59 -10.03 20.80 48.30
CA SER A 59 -9.73 22.19 48.69
C SER A 59 -8.28 22.38 49.17
N ALA A 60 -7.69 21.36 49.79
CA ALA A 60 -6.28 21.36 50.20
C ALA A 60 -5.30 21.07 49.04
N GLY A 61 -5.79 20.93 47.79
CA GLY A 61 -4.94 20.69 46.61
C GLY A 61 -4.21 19.34 46.61
N ARG A 62 -4.67 18.36 47.42
CA ARG A 62 -4.00 17.06 47.58
C ARG A 62 -4.32 16.07 46.47
N LEU A 63 -5.33 16.39 45.65
CA LEU A 63 -5.71 15.65 44.44
C LEU A 63 -5.24 16.39 43.20
N SER A 64 -4.45 15.70 42.38
CA SER A 64 -4.00 16.21 41.08
C SER A 64 -5.20 16.46 40.18
N GLN A 65 -5.21 17.58 39.46
CA GLN A 65 -6.23 17.85 38.46
C GLN A 65 -6.10 16.85 37.31
N VAL A 66 -7.21 16.30 36.87
CA VAL A 66 -7.29 15.50 35.65
C VAL A 66 -7.76 16.43 34.53
N LEU A 67 -6.94 16.56 33.49
CA LEU A 67 -7.33 17.24 32.27
C LEU A 67 -8.17 16.29 31.41
N PHE A 68 -9.37 16.72 31.03
CA PHE A 68 -10.20 15.96 30.11
C PHE A 68 -10.89 16.89 29.10
N LYS A 69 -11.17 16.34 27.92
CA LYS A 69 -11.92 17.03 26.88
C LYS A 69 -13.40 16.70 27.02
N GLN A 70 -14.24 17.74 27.07
CA GLN A 70 -15.69 17.63 26.96
C GLN A 70 -16.09 17.18 25.53
N PRO A 71 -17.34 16.74 25.32
CA PRO A 71 -17.86 16.36 24.00
C PRO A 71 -17.76 17.46 22.94
N ASP A 72 -17.66 18.74 23.36
CA ASP A 72 -17.51 19.93 22.51
C ASP A 72 -16.04 20.34 22.26
N ASN A 73 -15.07 19.47 22.58
CA ASN A 73 -13.63 19.70 22.46
C ASN A 73 -13.03 20.79 23.37
N THR A 74 -13.78 21.33 24.33
CA THR A 74 -13.23 22.24 25.35
C THR A 74 -12.38 21.48 26.36
N LEU A 75 -11.26 22.08 26.76
CA LEU A 75 -10.31 21.51 27.73
C LEU A 75 -10.71 21.98 29.14
N ASN A 76 -11.17 21.06 29.98
CA ASN A 76 -11.52 21.35 31.37
C ASN A 76 -10.60 20.59 32.32
N SER A 77 -10.34 21.22 33.47
CA SER A 77 -9.65 20.61 34.61
C SER A 77 -10.67 20.33 35.71
N SER A 78 -10.87 19.06 36.06
CA SER A 78 -11.56 18.68 37.29
C SER A 78 -10.69 17.69 38.06
N GLN A 79 -10.79 17.72 39.38
CA GLN A 79 -10.12 16.75 40.24
C GLN A 79 -10.82 15.38 40.19
N ILE A 80 -12.09 15.33 39.76
CA ILE A 80 -12.84 14.12 39.42
C ILE A 80 -13.31 14.25 37.96
N ALA A 81 -12.72 13.45 37.07
CA ALA A 81 -13.07 13.45 35.65
C ALA A 81 -14.18 12.43 35.37
N ILE A 82 -15.29 12.89 34.79
CA ILE A 82 -16.40 12.05 34.35
C ILE A 82 -16.31 11.88 32.84
N ILE A 83 -16.29 10.63 32.37
CA ILE A 83 -16.31 10.30 30.95
C ILE A 83 -17.62 9.55 30.67
N LEU A 84 -18.54 10.23 29.99
CA LEU A 84 -19.84 9.68 29.60
C LEU A 84 -19.77 8.92 28.27
N ASN A 85 -20.86 8.22 27.93
CA ASN A 85 -21.00 7.49 26.67
C ASN A 85 -19.85 6.48 26.43
N CYS A 86 -19.55 5.69 27.45
CA CYS A 86 -18.58 4.59 27.34
C CYS A 86 -19.26 3.23 27.20
N SER A 87 -18.51 2.26 26.70
CA SER A 87 -18.90 0.85 26.66
C SER A 87 -17.73 -0.01 27.10
N ILE A 88 -18.05 -1.08 27.80
CA ILE A 88 -17.07 -2.04 28.32
C ILE A 88 -17.02 -3.23 27.35
N LEU A 89 -15.82 -3.56 26.88
CA LEU A 89 -15.56 -4.74 26.06
C LEU A 89 -14.58 -5.64 26.83
N ALA A 90 -14.97 -6.89 27.04
CA ALA A 90 -14.16 -7.88 27.75
C ALA A 90 -13.85 -9.06 26.84
N ALA A 91 -12.58 -9.45 26.80
CA ALA A 91 -12.13 -10.71 26.22
C ALA A 91 -11.91 -11.70 27.35
N VAL A 92 -12.65 -12.81 27.33
CA VAL A 92 -12.65 -13.82 28.39
C VAL A 92 -12.35 -15.20 27.81
N GLY A 93 -11.41 -15.93 28.41
CA GLY A 93 -11.06 -17.27 27.95
C GLY A 93 -10.10 -18.02 28.86
N GLN A 94 -10.38 -19.30 29.12
CA GLN A 94 -9.55 -20.15 29.99
C GLN A 94 -8.13 -20.40 29.45
N ARG A 95 -7.93 -20.32 28.13
CA ARG A 95 -6.60 -20.50 27.49
C ARG A 95 -5.78 -19.20 27.39
N MET A 96 -6.31 -18.06 27.84
CA MET A 96 -5.60 -16.78 27.73
C MET A 96 -4.32 -16.73 28.57
N ALA A 97 -4.37 -17.22 29.82
CA ALA A 97 -3.26 -17.22 30.78
C ALA A 97 -2.04 -18.08 30.38
N SER A 98 -2.09 -18.76 29.23
CA SER A 98 -1.01 -19.61 28.73
C SER A 98 -0.79 -19.47 27.22
N THR A 99 -1.43 -18.48 26.60
CA THR A 99 -1.28 -18.19 25.17
C THR A 99 -0.65 -16.81 25.02
N PRO A 100 0.66 -16.73 24.75
CA PRO A 100 1.32 -15.46 24.47
C PRO A 100 0.61 -14.72 23.34
N GLY A 101 0.45 -13.41 23.50
CA GLY A 101 -0.07 -12.54 22.44
C GLY A 101 -1.58 -12.36 22.39
N VAL A 102 -2.39 -12.95 23.28
CA VAL A 102 -3.84 -12.65 23.31
C VAL A 102 -4.11 -11.18 23.66
N SER A 103 -3.44 -10.64 24.69
CA SER A 103 -3.55 -9.22 25.04
C SER A 103 -3.08 -8.33 23.89
N ALA A 104 -1.95 -8.68 23.25
CA ALA A 104 -1.43 -7.96 22.10
C ALA A 104 -2.42 -7.98 20.93
N THR A 105 -3.07 -9.12 20.69
CA THR A 105 -4.11 -9.29 19.66
C THR A 105 -5.30 -8.38 19.92
N LEU A 106 -5.79 -8.33 21.17
CA LEU A 106 -6.87 -7.43 21.58
C LEU A 106 -6.52 -5.96 21.31
N PHE A 107 -5.38 -5.50 21.79
CA PHE A 107 -4.96 -4.10 21.64
C PHE A 107 -4.65 -3.74 20.19
N THR A 108 -4.00 -4.64 19.44
CA THR A 108 -3.70 -4.46 18.03
C THR A 108 -4.98 -4.39 17.20
N ALA A 109 -5.99 -5.23 17.52
CA ALA A 109 -7.27 -5.19 16.83
C ALA A 109 -7.99 -3.84 17.01
N LEU A 110 -7.99 -3.30 18.23
CA LEU A 110 -8.57 -1.98 18.52
C LEU A 110 -7.79 -0.84 17.85
N ALA A 111 -6.45 -0.89 17.89
CA ALA A 111 -5.60 0.08 17.23
C ALA A 111 -5.78 0.08 15.70
N LYS A 112 -5.78 -1.10 15.06
CA LYS A 112 -6.03 -1.25 13.61
C LYS A 112 -7.42 -0.76 13.21
N ALA A 113 -8.41 -0.89 14.09
CA ALA A 113 -9.75 -0.34 13.88
C ALA A 113 -9.87 1.17 14.17
N ASN A 114 -8.75 1.84 14.46
CA ASN A 114 -8.67 3.24 14.86
C ASN A 114 -9.60 3.57 16.04
N ILE A 115 -9.53 2.74 17.10
CA ILE A 115 -10.34 2.88 18.32
C ILE A 115 -9.40 3.14 19.48
N ASN A 116 -9.60 4.29 20.13
CA ASN A 116 -8.84 4.62 21.32
C ASN A 116 -9.40 3.91 22.56
N ILE A 117 -8.51 3.48 23.44
CA ILE A 117 -8.86 2.82 24.70
C ILE A 117 -8.81 3.86 25.82
N ARG A 118 -9.88 3.94 26.61
CA ARG A 118 -10.03 4.91 27.71
C ARG A 118 -9.51 4.38 29.04
N ALA A 119 -9.72 3.09 29.28
CA ALA A 119 -9.27 2.41 30.48
C ALA A 119 -9.04 0.92 30.17
N ILE A 120 -8.16 0.29 30.96
CA ILE A 120 -7.78 -1.11 30.83
C ILE A 120 -7.79 -1.73 32.22
N ALA A 121 -8.38 -2.92 32.36
CA ALA A 121 -8.29 -3.73 33.57
C ALA A 121 -8.02 -5.19 33.16
N GLN A 122 -7.11 -5.84 33.87
CA GLN A 122 -6.80 -7.26 33.70
C GLN A 122 -6.74 -7.90 35.08
N GLY A 123 -7.44 -9.02 35.24
CA GLY A 123 -7.38 -9.81 36.46
C GLY A 123 -6.04 -10.54 36.59
N CYS A 124 -5.64 -10.87 37.82
CA CYS A 124 -4.41 -11.61 38.12
C CYS A 124 -4.38 -13.03 37.53
N THR A 125 -5.52 -13.59 37.17
CA THR A 125 -5.62 -14.90 36.51
C THR A 125 -5.45 -14.84 35.00
N GLU A 126 -5.33 -13.64 34.42
CA GLU A 126 -5.21 -13.39 32.98
C GLU A 126 -6.33 -13.96 32.10
N TYR A 127 -7.38 -14.54 32.69
CA TYR A 127 -8.54 -15.09 31.98
C TYR A 127 -9.48 -14.03 31.43
N ASN A 128 -9.33 -12.78 31.86
CA ASN A 128 -10.15 -11.66 31.44
C ASN A 128 -9.30 -10.40 31.27
N ILE A 129 -9.39 -9.79 30.10
CA ILE A 129 -8.92 -8.43 29.84
C ILE A 129 -10.12 -7.60 29.42
N THR A 130 -10.33 -6.50 30.14
CA THR A 130 -11.43 -5.58 29.94
C THR A 130 -10.90 -4.22 29.51
N VAL A 131 -11.50 -3.66 28.47
CA VAL A 131 -11.19 -2.32 27.97
C VAL A 131 -12.45 -1.45 27.95
N VAL A 132 -12.27 -0.15 28.15
CA VAL A 132 -13.34 0.84 27.99
C VAL A 132 -13.11 1.59 26.69
N VAL A 133 -14.14 1.63 25.85
CA VAL A 133 -14.16 2.38 24.58
C VAL A 133 -15.32 3.37 24.58
N LYS A 134 -15.36 4.30 23.63
CA LYS A 134 -16.55 5.12 23.43
C LYS A 134 -17.71 4.27 22.92
N ARG A 135 -18.94 4.64 23.28
CA ARG A 135 -20.18 3.95 22.89
C ARG A 135 -20.36 3.89 21.37
N GLU A 136 -20.00 4.96 20.66
CA GLU A 136 -20.02 5.03 19.20
C GLU A 136 -19.10 3.99 18.54
N ASP A 137 -18.01 3.60 19.21
CA ASP A 137 -17.03 2.65 18.70
C ASP A 137 -17.34 1.21 19.14
N CYS A 138 -18.32 0.97 20.02
CA CYS A 138 -18.56 -0.33 20.67
C CYS A 138 -18.73 -1.48 19.66
N VAL A 139 -19.60 -1.28 18.65
CA VAL A 139 -19.87 -2.30 17.63
C VAL A 139 -18.62 -2.56 16.77
N ARG A 140 -17.85 -1.51 16.44
CA ARG A 140 -16.60 -1.62 15.66
C ARG A 140 -15.52 -2.34 16.48
N ALA A 141 -15.41 -2.02 17.77
CA ALA A 141 -14.47 -2.61 18.71
C ALA A 141 -14.72 -4.10 18.89
N LEU A 142 -15.97 -4.48 19.19
CA LEU A 142 -16.37 -5.87 19.35
C LEU A 142 -16.03 -6.70 18.11
N ARG A 143 -16.37 -6.18 16.92
CA ARG A 143 -16.10 -6.85 15.64
C ARG A 143 -14.60 -7.00 15.37
N ALA A 144 -13.83 -5.93 15.55
CA ALA A 144 -12.38 -5.96 15.34
C ALA A 144 -11.71 -7.01 16.22
N VAL A 145 -12.04 -7.00 17.51
CA VAL A 145 -11.51 -7.95 18.50
C VAL A 145 -11.93 -9.38 18.19
N HIS A 146 -13.22 -9.61 17.95
CA HIS A 146 -13.73 -10.94 17.62
C HIS A 146 -13.07 -11.49 16.34
N SER A 147 -12.87 -10.65 15.33
CA SER A 147 -12.22 -11.05 14.07
C SER A 147 -10.76 -11.46 14.25
N LYS A 148 -10.08 -11.01 15.30
CA LYS A 148 -8.66 -11.32 15.54
C LYS A 148 -8.46 -12.42 16.58
N ILE A 149 -9.37 -12.56 17.54
CA ILE A 149 -9.32 -13.61 18.57
C ILE A 149 -9.91 -14.93 18.04
N TYR A 150 -10.94 -14.88 17.18
CA TYR A 150 -11.69 -16.09 16.77
C TYR A 150 -11.55 -16.48 15.29
N LEU A 151 -11.06 -15.61 14.39
CA LEU A 151 -10.82 -16.03 12.99
C LEU A 151 -9.36 -16.41 12.81
N SER A 152 -9.12 -17.69 12.58
CA SER A 152 -7.83 -18.29 12.20
C SER A 152 -7.28 -17.79 10.87
N ARG A 153 -8.00 -16.90 10.15
CA ARG A 153 -7.68 -16.46 8.78
C ARG A 153 -7.61 -14.94 8.66
N THR A 154 -6.62 -14.46 7.92
CA THR A 154 -6.50 -13.07 7.49
C THR A 154 -7.45 -12.83 6.32
N ILE A 155 -8.62 -12.27 6.62
CA ILE A 155 -9.63 -11.91 5.61
C ILE A 155 -9.34 -10.50 5.07
N ILE A 156 -9.36 -10.35 3.74
CA ILE A 156 -9.13 -9.08 3.04
C ILE A 156 -10.23 -8.88 1.99
N ALA A 157 -10.92 -7.75 2.07
CA ALA A 157 -11.86 -7.29 1.06
C ALA A 157 -11.09 -6.62 -0.08
N VAL A 158 -11.26 -7.11 -1.30
CA VAL A 158 -10.55 -6.65 -2.49
C VAL A 158 -11.52 -5.93 -3.43
N GLY A 159 -11.23 -4.68 -3.77
CA GLY A 159 -11.89 -3.93 -4.84
C GLY A 159 -10.96 -3.83 -6.04
N ILE A 160 -11.38 -4.33 -7.20
CA ILE A 160 -10.58 -4.33 -8.43
C ILE A 160 -11.06 -3.18 -9.32
N VAL A 161 -10.16 -2.25 -9.65
CA VAL A 161 -10.41 -1.15 -10.59
C VAL A 161 -9.64 -1.45 -11.88
N GLY A 162 -10.34 -1.51 -13.00
CA GLY A 162 -9.78 -1.84 -14.31
C GLY A 162 -9.69 -3.34 -14.60
N PRO A 163 -10.80 -4.03 -14.90
CA PRO A 163 -10.81 -5.44 -15.31
C PRO A 163 -10.38 -5.65 -16.78
N GLY A 164 -9.41 -4.86 -17.25
CA GLY A 164 -8.81 -4.97 -18.58
C GLY A 164 -7.84 -6.15 -18.66
N LEU A 165 -6.80 -6.06 -19.49
CA LEU A 165 -5.81 -7.13 -19.65
C LEU A 165 -5.18 -7.55 -18.31
N ILE A 166 -4.56 -6.62 -17.58
CA ILE A 166 -3.88 -6.93 -16.31
C ILE A 166 -4.88 -7.30 -15.20
N GLY A 167 -5.94 -6.53 -15.02
CA GLY A 167 -6.93 -6.80 -13.97
C GLY A 167 -7.71 -8.10 -14.20
N GLY A 168 -8.02 -8.44 -15.46
CA GLY A 168 -8.64 -9.71 -15.82
C GLY A 168 -7.73 -10.89 -15.54
N THR A 169 -6.46 -10.82 -15.94
CA THR A 169 -5.46 -11.86 -15.63
C THR A 169 -5.25 -12.01 -14.12
N LEU A 170 -5.22 -10.90 -13.36
CA LEU A 170 -5.15 -10.96 -11.89
C LEU A 170 -6.36 -11.69 -11.30
N LEU A 171 -7.57 -11.43 -11.78
CA LEU A 171 -8.78 -12.12 -11.32
C LEU A 171 -8.71 -13.63 -11.62
N ASP A 172 -8.15 -14.01 -12.77
CA ASP A 172 -7.94 -15.41 -13.13
C ASP A 172 -6.88 -16.07 -12.21
N GLN A 173 -5.77 -15.39 -11.90
CA GLN A 173 -4.77 -15.88 -10.94
C GLN A 173 -5.32 -16.00 -9.51
N LEU A 174 -6.13 -15.04 -9.07
CA LEU A 174 -6.80 -15.08 -7.77
C LEU A 174 -7.75 -16.26 -7.67
N LYS A 175 -8.55 -16.51 -8.72
CA LYS A 175 -9.46 -17.66 -8.80
C LYS A 175 -8.71 -18.97 -8.57
N ASP A 176 -7.58 -19.15 -9.25
CA ASP A 176 -6.80 -20.38 -9.20
C ASP A 176 -6.12 -20.61 -7.83
N GLN A 177 -5.80 -19.54 -7.09
CA GLN A 177 -5.10 -19.62 -5.80
C GLN A 177 -6.01 -19.50 -4.56
N THR A 178 -7.28 -19.11 -4.71
CA THR A 178 -8.17 -18.81 -3.59
C THR A 178 -8.27 -19.97 -2.58
N VAL A 179 -8.40 -21.21 -3.05
CA VAL A 179 -8.51 -22.39 -2.18
C VAL A 179 -7.19 -22.64 -1.44
N VAL A 180 -6.07 -22.60 -2.16
CA VAL A 180 -4.73 -22.85 -1.61
C VAL A 180 -4.38 -21.81 -0.54
N LEU A 181 -4.62 -20.53 -0.82
CA LEU A 181 -4.40 -19.43 0.13
C LEU A 181 -5.19 -19.62 1.42
N LYS A 182 -6.46 -20.04 1.30
CA LYS A 182 -7.36 -20.20 2.43
C LYS A 182 -7.03 -21.41 3.31
N GLU A 183 -6.57 -22.50 2.71
CA GLU A 183 -6.28 -23.75 3.40
C GLU A 183 -4.85 -23.82 3.94
N LYS A 184 -3.86 -23.38 3.15
CA LYS A 184 -2.44 -23.53 3.51
C LYS A 184 -1.85 -22.29 4.18
N PHE A 185 -2.30 -21.10 3.76
CA PHE A 185 -1.71 -19.83 4.20
C PHE A 185 -2.63 -19.02 5.12
N ASN A 186 -3.83 -19.53 5.42
CA ASN A 186 -4.83 -18.83 6.21
C ASN A 186 -5.16 -17.42 5.68
N ILE A 187 -5.12 -17.22 4.37
CA ILE A 187 -5.46 -15.96 3.70
C ILE A 187 -6.80 -16.14 2.97
N ASP A 188 -7.78 -15.29 3.29
CA ASP A 188 -9.11 -15.30 2.64
C ASP A 188 -9.31 -13.99 1.87
N LEU A 189 -8.93 -14.00 0.59
CA LEU A 189 -9.11 -12.87 -0.32
C LEU A 189 -10.53 -12.90 -0.89
N ARG A 190 -11.31 -11.86 -0.64
CA ARG A 190 -12.69 -11.76 -1.14
C ARG A 190 -12.83 -10.57 -2.06
N VAL A 191 -13.04 -10.82 -3.35
CA VAL A 191 -13.30 -9.75 -4.32
C VAL A 191 -14.74 -9.26 -4.12
N MET A 192 -14.88 -8.08 -3.51
CA MET A 192 -16.18 -7.49 -3.15
C MET A 192 -16.75 -6.61 -4.26
N GLY A 193 -15.88 -6.13 -5.16
CA GLY A 193 -16.29 -5.32 -6.28
C GLY A 193 -15.28 -5.36 -7.41
N ILE A 194 -15.78 -5.27 -8.64
CA ILE A 194 -14.99 -5.10 -9.87
C ILE A 194 -15.59 -3.90 -10.61
N THR A 195 -14.78 -2.90 -10.96
CA THR A 195 -15.25 -1.71 -11.69
C THR A 195 -14.33 -1.38 -12.87
N GLY A 196 -14.93 -1.17 -14.04
CA GLY A 196 -14.29 -0.57 -15.21
C GLY A 196 -14.75 0.86 -15.44
N SER A 197 -14.46 1.41 -16.61
CA SER A 197 -14.80 2.81 -16.95
C SER A 197 -16.31 3.09 -17.08
N ARG A 198 -17.12 2.07 -17.39
CA ARG A 198 -18.57 2.22 -17.63
C ARG A 198 -19.44 1.41 -16.69
N THR A 199 -18.98 0.23 -16.30
CA THR A 199 -19.76 -0.72 -15.50
C THR A 199 -19.03 -1.15 -14.24
N MET A 200 -19.78 -1.50 -13.21
CA MET A 200 -19.26 -2.13 -12.01
C MET A 200 -20.16 -3.27 -11.55
N LEU A 201 -19.54 -4.24 -10.88
CA LEU A 201 -20.18 -5.37 -10.25
C LEU A 201 -19.85 -5.33 -8.76
N LEU A 202 -20.88 -5.44 -7.92
CA LEU A 202 -20.77 -5.41 -6.46
C LEU A 202 -21.30 -6.71 -5.88
N SER A 203 -20.70 -7.19 -4.78
CA SER A 203 -21.16 -8.35 -4.03
C SER A 203 -21.08 -8.11 -2.53
N GLU A 204 -22.02 -8.68 -1.76
CA GLU A 204 -22.04 -8.62 -0.29
C GLU A 204 -21.20 -9.73 0.36
N SER A 205 -20.94 -10.83 -0.35
CA SER A 205 -20.23 -12.01 0.19
C SER A 205 -18.93 -12.34 -0.56
N GLY A 206 -18.72 -11.73 -1.73
CA GLY A 206 -17.64 -12.02 -2.66
C GLY A 206 -18.18 -12.38 -4.05
N ILE A 207 -17.47 -11.98 -5.09
CA ILE A 207 -17.80 -12.30 -6.49
C ILE A 207 -17.27 -13.69 -6.83
N ASP A 208 -18.08 -14.50 -7.50
CA ASP A 208 -17.63 -15.77 -8.08
C ASP A 208 -16.68 -15.50 -9.25
N LEU A 209 -15.38 -15.71 -9.00
CA LEU A 209 -14.32 -15.46 -9.98
C LEU A 209 -14.32 -16.44 -11.16
N SER A 210 -15.05 -17.55 -11.09
CA SER A 210 -15.20 -18.43 -12.25
C SER A 210 -16.12 -17.83 -13.32
N ARG A 211 -17.03 -16.92 -12.91
CA ARG A 211 -18.08 -16.36 -13.76
C ARG A 211 -18.16 -14.83 -13.73
N TRP A 212 -17.12 -14.15 -13.23
CA TRP A 212 -17.16 -12.71 -13.02
C TRP A 212 -17.46 -11.92 -14.31
N ARG A 213 -16.96 -12.38 -15.47
CA ARG A 213 -17.22 -11.76 -16.78
C ARG A 213 -18.70 -11.83 -17.16
N GLU A 214 -19.32 -12.99 -16.95
CA GLU A 214 -20.75 -13.21 -17.18
C GLU A 214 -21.59 -12.38 -16.20
N LEU A 215 -21.23 -12.40 -14.91
CA LEU A 215 -21.91 -11.64 -13.86
C LEU A 215 -21.83 -10.13 -14.11
N LEU A 216 -20.69 -9.61 -14.59
CA LEU A 216 -20.53 -8.20 -14.94
C LEU A 216 -21.41 -7.80 -16.13
N SER A 217 -21.61 -8.70 -17.09
CA SER A 217 -22.51 -8.47 -18.23
C SER A 217 -23.99 -8.48 -17.82
N LEU A 218 -24.40 -9.44 -16.98
CA LEU A 218 -25.81 -9.65 -16.61
C LEU A 218 -26.28 -8.77 -15.45
N LYS A 219 -25.41 -8.49 -14.48
CA LYS A 219 -25.72 -7.78 -13.22
C LYS A 219 -24.91 -6.51 -13.02
N GLY A 220 -24.11 -6.12 -14.02
CA GLY A 220 -23.35 -4.89 -13.97
C GLY A 220 -24.28 -3.68 -13.88
N GLU A 221 -23.93 -2.76 -13.01
CA GLU A 221 -24.56 -1.44 -12.92
C GLU A 221 -23.59 -0.37 -13.40
N MET A 222 -24.07 0.87 -13.57
CA MET A 222 -23.23 1.99 -14.01
C MET A 222 -22.08 2.24 -13.01
N ALA A 223 -20.86 2.40 -13.51
CA ALA A 223 -19.70 2.64 -12.68
C ALA A 223 -19.82 3.97 -11.92
N ASP A 224 -19.67 3.92 -10.61
CA ASP A 224 -19.61 5.09 -9.73
C ASP A 224 -18.65 4.82 -8.57
N MET A 225 -17.53 5.54 -8.55
CA MET A 225 -16.50 5.38 -7.52
C MET A 225 -17.00 5.78 -6.12
N ASN A 226 -17.95 6.72 -6.04
CA ASN A 226 -18.54 7.14 -4.76
C ASN A 226 -19.46 6.08 -4.17
N LYS A 227 -19.99 5.17 -4.99
CA LYS A 227 -20.73 3.98 -4.54
C LYS A 227 -19.81 2.78 -4.33
N PHE A 228 -18.85 2.57 -5.24
CA PHE A 228 -17.92 1.44 -5.22
C PHE A 228 -17.08 1.39 -3.93
N VAL A 229 -16.43 2.51 -3.57
CA VAL A 229 -15.49 2.55 -2.44
C VAL A 229 -16.18 2.28 -1.10
N PRO A 230 -17.33 2.93 -0.78
CA PRO A 230 -18.09 2.58 0.42
C PRO A 230 -18.65 1.16 0.39
N HIS A 231 -18.97 0.58 -0.77
CA HIS A 231 -19.43 -0.81 -0.84
C HIS A 231 -18.34 -1.80 -0.44
N VAL A 232 -17.17 -1.71 -1.08
CA VAL A 232 -16.02 -2.61 -0.81
C VAL A 232 -15.54 -2.49 0.65
N ARG A 233 -15.57 -1.28 1.22
CA ARG A 233 -15.21 -1.03 2.64
C ARG A 233 -16.35 -1.31 3.63
N GLY A 234 -17.60 -1.10 3.21
CA GLY A 234 -18.79 -1.07 4.06
C GLY A 234 -19.23 -2.43 4.57
N ASN A 235 -18.60 -3.50 4.11
CA ASN A 235 -18.78 -4.82 4.68
C ASN A 235 -18.11 -4.90 6.06
N HIS A 236 -18.89 -4.59 7.10
CA HIS A 236 -18.44 -4.53 8.49
C HIS A 236 -17.91 -5.87 9.04
N PHE A 237 -18.04 -6.97 8.28
CA PHE A 237 -17.52 -8.28 8.66
C PHE A 237 -16.04 -8.48 8.29
N ILE A 238 -15.48 -7.64 7.40
CA ILE A 238 -14.10 -7.78 6.93
C ILE A 238 -13.25 -6.61 7.46
N PRO A 239 -12.23 -6.86 8.30
CA PRO A 239 -11.48 -5.80 8.97
C PRO A 239 -10.46 -5.08 8.08
N ASN A 240 -10.01 -5.69 6.97
CA ASN A 240 -9.00 -5.11 6.09
C ASN A 240 -9.56 -4.97 4.66
N THR A 241 -9.28 -3.84 4.03
CA THR A 241 -9.75 -3.54 2.66
C THR A 241 -8.58 -3.06 1.81
N VAL A 242 -8.50 -3.55 0.58
CA VAL A 242 -7.53 -3.13 -0.43
C VAL A 242 -8.22 -2.74 -1.72
N MET A 243 -7.85 -1.59 -2.28
CA MET A 243 -8.15 -1.22 -3.65
C MET A 243 -6.97 -1.60 -4.53
N VAL A 244 -7.27 -2.33 -5.59
CA VAL A 244 -6.29 -2.79 -6.56
C VAL A 244 -6.58 -2.06 -7.88
N ASP A 245 -5.80 -1.02 -8.18
CA ASP A 245 -5.95 -0.26 -9.41
C ASP A 245 -5.04 -0.82 -10.50
N CYS A 246 -5.62 -1.57 -11.44
CA CYS A 246 -4.95 -2.12 -12.62
C CYS A 246 -5.11 -1.25 -13.87
N THR A 247 -5.43 0.05 -13.72
CA THR A 247 -5.53 1.00 -14.84
C THR A 247 -4.21 1.74 -15.10
N ALA A 248 -4.21 2.59 -16.12
CA ALA A 248 -3.17 3.59 -16.36
C ALA A 248 -3.73 5.02 -16.22
N ASP A 249 -4.83 5.17 -15.49
CA ASP A 249 -5.63 6.40 -15.40
C ASP A 249 -5.12 7.31 -14.27
N SER A 250 -4.92 8.59 -14.57
CA SER A 250 -4.52 9.60 -13.58
C SER A 250 -5.66 9.97 -12.62
N ASP A 251 -6.92 9.89 -13.08
CA ASP A 251 -8.07 10.24 -12.27
C ASP A 251 -8.25 9.20 -11.16
N ILE A 252 -8.06 7.92 -11.48
CA ILE A 252 -8.06 6.84 -10.48
C ILE A 252 -6.92 7.02 -9.47
N ALA A 253 -5.71 7.32 -9.95
CA ALA A 253 -4.56 7.58 -9.08
C ALA A 253 -4.80 8.73 -8.09
N SER A 254 -5.62 9.73 -8.44
CA SER A 254 -5.96 10.86 -7.56
C SER A 254 -6.73 10.43 -6.30
N TYR A 255 -7.45 9.30 -6.34
CA TYR A 255 -8.20 8.79 -5.19
C TYR A 255 -7.33 8.12 -4.12
N TYR A 256 -6.09 7.76 -4.43
CA TYR A 256 -5.22 6.98 -3.54
C TYR A 256 -5.05 7.62 -2.17
N TYR A 257 -4.85 8.94 -2.13
CA TYR A 257 -4.70 9.66 -0.86
C TYR A 257 -5.97 9.53 -0.01
N GLY A 258 -7.15 9.68 -0.63
CA GLY A 258 -8.44 9.55 0.04
C GLY A 258 -8.71 8.13 0.54
N TRP A 259 -8.29 7.11 -0.22
CA TRP A 259 -8.41 5.71 0.16
C TRP A 259 -7.52 5.38 1.37
N LEU A 260 -6.23 5.68 1.28
CA LEU A 260 -5.27 5.46 2.37
C LEU A 260 -5.69 6.19 3.65
N HIS A 261 -6.15 7.44 3.53
CA HIS A 261 -6.59 8.24 4.67
C HIS A 261 -7.84 7.63 5.37
N ARG A 262 -8.66 6.86 4.64
CA ARG A 262 -9.84 6.16 5.17
C ARG A 262 -9.55 4.75 5.71
N GLY A 263 -8.27 4.36 5.78
CA GLY A 263 -7.86 3.03 6.24
C GLY A 263 -7.87 1.96 5.14
N ILE A 264 -7.98 2.34 3.86
CA ILE A 264 -8.02 1.41 2.74
C ILE A 264 -6.61 1.29 2.14
N HIS A 265 -6.10 0.07 2.02
CA HIS A 265 -4.81 -0.20 1.38
C HIS A 265 -4.89 0.00 -0.14
N VAL A 266 -3.75 0.25 -0.78
CA VAL A 266 -3.65 0.39 -2.24
C VAL A 266 -2.56 -0.51 -2.79
N VAL A 267 -2.89 -1.26 -3.83
CA VAL A 267 -1.94 -2.06 -4.62
C VAL A 267 -2.13 -1.70 -6.10
N THR A 268 -1.05 -1.47 -6.85
CA THR A 268 -1.22 -0.99 -8.24
C THR A 268 0.02 -1.16 -9.13
N PRO A 269 -0.15 -1.56 -10.41
CA PRO A 269 0.85 -1.35 -11.46
C PRO A 269 0.81 0.06 -12.08
N ASN A 270 -0.14 0.93 -11.68
CA ASN A 270 -0.33 2.26 -12.24
C ASN A 270 0.80 3.22 -11.83
N LYS A 271 1.60 3.63 -12.83
CA LYS A 271 2.76 4.51 -12.64
C LYS A 271 2.39 5.97 -12.33
N LYS A 272 1.14 6.40 -12.55
CA LYS A 272 0.75 7.82 -12.52
C LYS A 272 0.96 8.47 -11.15
N ALA A 273 0.64 7.77 -10.06
CA ALA A 273 0.83 8.30 -8.70
C ALA A 273 2.30 8.51 -8.33
N ASN A 274 3.19 7.60 -8.75
CA ASN A 274 4.61 7.66 -8.41
C ASN A 274 5.43 8.55 -9.37
N SER A 275 4.97 8.71 -10.62
CA SER A 275 5.63 9.51 -11.67
C SER A 275 4.95 10.86 -11.94
N GLY A 276 3.86 11.17 -11.22
CA GLY A 276 3.13 12.44 -11.31
C GLY A 276 3.80 13.59 -10.55
N PRO A 277 3.07 14.66 -10.24
CA PRO A 277 3.60 15.80 -9.49
C PRO A 277 4.27 15.38 -8.17
N LEU A 278 5.45 15.96 -7.86
CA LEU A 278 6.24 15.57 -6.70
C LEU A 278 5.52 15.80 -5.38
N ASP A 279 4.75 16.89 -5.28
CA ASP A 279 3.98 17.24 -4.08
C ASP A 279 2.96 16.15 -3.73
N GLN A 280 2.26 15.61 -4.73
CA GLN A 280 1.29 14.53 -4.57
C GLN A 280 1.97 13.24 -4.15
N TYR A 281 3.10 12.89 -4.77
CA TYR A 281 3.91 11.72 -4.36
C TYR A 281 4.36 11.85 -2.91
N LEU A 282 4.96 12.98 -2.52
CA LEU A 282 5.43 13.20 -1.15
C LEU A 282 4.28 13.14 -0.14
N LYS A 283 3.12 13.68 -0.49
CA LYS A 283 1.91 13.63 0.34
C LYS A 283 1.41 12.19 0.55
N LEU A 284 1.40 11.36 -0.49
CA LEU A 284 1.07 9.93 -0.39
C LEU A 284 2.07 9.19 0.52
N ARG A 285 3.36 9.44 0.35
CA ARG A 285 4.41 8.78 1.14
C ARG A 285 4.41 9.21 2.61
N ALA A 286 4.14 10.49 2.88
CA ALA A 286 3.97 10.98 4.25
C ALA A 286 2.79 10.30 4.95
N LEU A 287 1.64 10.18 4.27
CA LEU A 287 0.45 9.51 4.79
C LEU A 287 0.71 8.03 5.08
N GLN A 288 1.42 7.33 4.19
CA GLN A 288 1.80 5.93 4.40
C GLN A 288 2.66 5.74 5.66
N ARG A 289 3.56 6.68 5.98
CA ARG A 289 4.39 6.61 7.19
C ARG A 289 3.62 6.92 8.48
N GLN A 290 2.57 7.73 8.38
CA GLN A 290 1.77 8.19 9.54
C GLN A 290 0.57 7.28 9.84
N SER A 291 0.19 6.40 8.91
CA SER A 291 -0.98 5.54 9.02
C SER A 291 -0.61 4.06 9.02
N TYR A 292 -1.52 3.21 9.49
CA TYR A 292 -1.41 1.75 9.37
C TYR A 292 -1.84 1.24 7.99
N THR A 293 -1.84 2.10 6.96
CA THR A 293 -2.19 1.71 5.60
C THR A 293 -0.97 1.48 4.74
N HIS A 294 -1.02 0.42 3.92
CA HIS A 294 0.05 0.08 3.00
C HIS A 294 -0.29 0.52 1.58
N TYR A 295 0.75 0.99 0.91
CA TYR A 295 0.74 1.33 -0.50
C TYR A 295 1.88 0.55 -1.20
N PHE A 296 1.48 -0.38 -2.06
CA PHE A 296 2.39 -1.23 -2.82
C PHE A 296 2.23 -1.03 -4.33
N TYR A 297 3.35 -1.12 -5.04
CA TYR A 297 3.45 -0.75 -6.45
C TYR A 297 4.64 -1.41 -7.15
N GLU A 298 4.97 -2.66 -6.78
CA GLU A 298 6.07 -3.43 -7.37
C GLU A 298 5.95 -3.46 -8.90
N ALA A 299 4.74 -3.70 -9.40
CA ALA A 299 4.45 -3.82 -10.82
C ALA A 299 4.52 -2.52 -11.64
N THR A 300 4.91 -1.40 -11.03
CA THR A 300 5.19 -0.15 -11.76
C THR A 300 6.52 -0.18 -12.50
N VAL A 301 7.52 -0.93 -12.01
CA VAL A 301 8.85 -1.02 -12.61
C VAL A 301 9.28 -2.49 -12.69
N GLY A 302 9.38 -3.02 -13.91
CA GLY A 302 9.82 -4.40 -14.13
C GLY A 302 8.72 -5.46 -14.03
N ALA A 303 7.44 -5.06 -14.08
CA ALA A 303 6.29 -5.96 -14.03
C ALA A 303 6.30 -6.88 -12.79
N GLY A 304 6.66 -8.16 -12.95
CA GLY A 304 6.73 -9.12 -11.86
C GLY A 304 8.09 -9.18 -11.17
N LEU A 305 9.10 -8.49 -11.70
CA LEU A 305 10.45 -8.49 -11.14
C LEU A 305 10.48 -7.73 -9.80
N PRO A 306 11.24 -8.21 -8.80
CA PRO A 306 11.28 -7.60 -7.47
C PRO A 306 12.19 -6.35 -7.45
N ILE A 307 11.87 -5.32 -8.22
CA ILE A 307 12.72 -4.13 -8.39
C ILE A 307 12.58 -3.17 -7.21
N ILE A 308 11.35 -2.77 -6.88
CA ILE A 308 11.04 -1.83 -5.80
C ILE A 308 11.36 -2.46 -4.44
N SER A 309 11.03 -3.74 -4.24
CA SER A 309 11.37 -4.45 -3.01
C SER A 309 12.87 -4.64 -2.82
N THR A 310 13.63 -4.98 -3.87
CA THR A 310 15.09 -5.05 -3.80
C THR A 310 15.68 -3.69 -3.43
N LEU A 311 15.25 -2.62 -4.12
CA LEU A 311 15.70 -1.26 -3.84
C LEU A 311 15.43 -0.84 -2.39
N ARG A 312 14.22 -1.11 -1.89
CA ARG A 312 13.86 -0.83 -0.50
C ARG A 312 14.66 -1.66 0.49
N GLY A 313 14.87 -2.95 0.23
CA GLY A 313 15.68 -3.80 1.11
C GLY A 313 17.13 -3.32 1.22
N LEU A 314 17.74 -2.89 0.11
CA LEU A 314 19.06 -2.26 0.12
C LEU A 314 19.06 -0.99 1.00
N PHE A 315 18.08 -0.11 0.79
CA PHE A 315 17.97 1.13 1.55
C PHE A 315 17.68 0.92 3.05
N GLU A 316 16.74 0.05 3.40
CA GLU A 316 16.30 -0.23 4.78
C GLU A 316 17.38 -0.92 5.61
N THR A 317 18.25 -1.71 4.99
CA THR A 317 19.43 -2.30 5.66
C THR A 317 20.60 -1.33 5.81
N GLY A 318 20.44 -0.07 5.38
CA GLY A 318 21.46 0.98 5.49
C GLY A 318 22.54 0.94 4.42
N ASP A 319 22.30 0.30 3.27
CA ASP A 319 23.20 0.43 2.10
C ASP A 319 23.01 1.79 1.43
N LYS A 320 24.02 2.27 0.70
CA LYS A 320 23.95 3.51 -0.09
C LYS A 320 23.98 3.17 -1.56
N ILE A 321 22.86 3.42 -2.22
CA ILE A 321 22.74 3.27 -3.67
C ILE A 321 23.50 4.42 -4.33
N LEU A 322 24.42 4.08 -5.23
CA LEU A 322 25.25 5.03 -5.97
C LEU A 322 24.65 5.31 -7.35
N ARG A 323 24.24 4.23 -8.03
CA ARG A 323 23.70 4.29 -9.39
C ARG A 323 22.71 3.15 -9.61
N ILE A 324 21.63 3.45 -10.34
CA ILE A 324 20.72 2.46 -10.89
C ILE A 324 20.72 2.64 -12.40
N GLU A 325 20.91 1.58 -13.15
CA GLU A 325 20.80 1.62 -14.60
C GLU A 325 20.06 0.39 -15.10
N GLY A 326 19.36 0.53 -16.23
CA GLY A 326 18.59 -0.59 -16.74
C GLY A 326 17.93 -0.37 -18.07
N ILE A 327 17.52 -1.48 -18.68
CA ILE A 327 16.67 -1.51 -19.86
C ILE A 327 15.26 -1.79 -19.37
N PHE A 328 14.40 -0.78 -19.52
CA PHE A 328 13.07 -0.72 -18.91
C PHE A 328 11.93 -0.86 -19.92
N SER A 329 12.21 -1.10 -21.19
CA SER A 329 11.19 -1.28 -22.24
C SER A 329 11.45 -2.57 -23.00
N GLY A 330 10.42 -3.39 -23.13
CA GLY A 330 10.50 -4.68 -23.80
C GLY A 330 10.62 -4.50 -25.30
N THR A 331 9.88 -3.54 -25.84
CA THR A 331 9.91 -3.10 -27.24
C THR A 331 11.29 -2.59 -27.62
N LEU A 332 11.85 -1.67 -26.83
CA LEU A 332 13.18 -1.12 -27.12
C LEU A 332 14.28 -2.16 -26.89
N SER A 333 14.14 -3.03 -25.89
CA SER A 333 15.04 -4.19 -25.71
C SER A 333 15.02 -5.08 -26.95
N TYR A 334 13.85 -5.45 -27.45
CA TYR A 334 13.70 -6.23 -28.68
C TYR A 334 14.34 -5.54 -29.89
N ILE A 335 14.05 -4.26 -30.11
CA ILE A 335 14.57 -3.50 -31.25
C ILE A 335 16.11 -3.49 -31.22
N PHE A 336 16.73 -3.11 -30.11
CA PHE A 336 18.20 -3.00 -30.04
C PHE A 336 18.94 -4.35 -29.92
N ASN A 337 18.26 -5.41 -29.49
CA ASN A 337 18.80 -6.78 -29.57
C ASN A 337 18.80 -7.30 -31.02
N ASN A 338 17.86 -6.83 -31.85
CA ASN A 338 17.70 -7.26 -33.24
C ASN A 338 18.33 -6.29 -34.27
N PHE A 339 18.63 -5.05 -33.88
CA PHE A 339 19.26 -4.04 -34.71
C PHE A 339 20.78 -4.23 -34.78
N THR A 340 21.20 -5.27 -35.51
CA THR A 340 22.61 -5.66 -35.67
C THR A 340 22.99 -5.81 -37.14
N GLY A 341 24.28 -5.70 -37.45
CA GLY A 341 24.81 -6.01 -38.78
C GLY A 341 24.42 -4.99 -39.85
N SER A 342 23.68 -5.40 -40.89
CA SER A 342 23.27 -4.52 -42.00
C SER A 342 21.79 -4.13 -41.98
N ARG A 343 21.06 -4.49 -40.92
CA ARG A 343 19.59 -4.28 -40.85
C ARG A 343 19.24 -2.80 -40.75
N ALA A 344 18.13 -2.39 -41.36
CA ALA A 344 17.59 -1.04 -41.21
C ALA A 344 16.85 -0.89 -39.87
N PHE A 345 16.87 0.29 -39.25
CA PHE A 345 16.19 0.51 -37.97
C PHE A 345 14.67 0.43 -38.16
N SER A 346 14.16 1.09 -39.19
CA SER A 346 12.75 1.07 -39.61
C SER A 346 12.21 -0.35 -39.78
N GLN A 347 12.97 -1.23 -40.43
CA GLN A 347 12.62 -2.63 -40.62
C GLN A 347 12.44 -3.38 -39.29
N VAL A 348 13.35 -3.18 -38.33
CA VAL A 348 13.24 -3.84 -37.02
C VAL A 348 12.06 -3.31 -36.22
N VAL A 349 11.74 -2.02 -36.34
CA VAL A 349 10.54 -1.42 -35.74
C VAL A 349 9.26 -2.01 -36.36
N GLU A 350 9.24 -2.18 -37.68
CA GLU A 350 8.11 -2.80 -38.40
C GLU A 350 7.88 -4.24 -37.95
N GLU A 351 8.94 -5.05 -37.90
CA GLU A 351 8.87 -6.43 -37.40
C GLU A 351 8.38 -6.49 -35.94
N ALA A 352 8.82 -5.55 -35.09
CA ALA A 352 8.34 -5.46 -33.71
C ALA A 352 6.84 -5.13 -33.65
N LYS A 353 6.35 -4.27 -34.54
CA LYS A 353 4.93 -3.93 -34.66
C LYS A 353 4.10 -5.13 -35.14
N GLU A 354 4.57 -5.83 -36.17
CA GLU A 354 3.92 -7.03 -36.71
C GLU A 354 3.87 -8.17 -35.68
N ALA A 355 4.92 -8.33 -34.88
CA ALA A 355 4.97 -9.30 -33.79
C ALA A 355 4.13 -8.90 -32.56
N GLY A 356 3.53 -7.70 -32.56
CA GLY A 356 2.73 -7.18 -31.46
C GLY A 356 3.54 -6.80 -30.22
N TYR A 357 4.82 -6.45 -30.38
CA TYR A 357 5.69 -5.98 -29.31
C TYR A 357 5.63 -4.47 -29.08
N THR A 358 5.07 -3.70 -30.00
CA THR A 358 4.85 -2.26 -29.84
C THR A 358 3.43 -1.97 -29.35
N GLU A 359 3.22 -0.77 -28.82
CA GLU A 359 1.89 -0.17 -28.76
C GLU A 359 1.29 0.02 -30.18
N PRO A 360 -0.03 0.26 -30.32
CA PRO A 360 -0.66 0.50 -31.63
C PRO A 360 0.04 1.60 -32.44
N ASP A 361 0.56 2.61 -31.74
CA ASP A 361 1.45 3.63 -32.27
C ASP A 361 2.87 3.42 -31.74
N PRO A 362 3.83 2.96 -32.58
CA PRO A 362 5.22 2.74 -32.15
C PRO A 362 5.91 3.98 -31.59
N ARG A 363 5.41 5.19 -31.88
CA ARG A 363 5.95 6.45 -31.34
C ARG A 363 5.85 6.50 -29.83
N ASP A 364 4.84 5.86 -29.23
CA ASP A 364 4.66 5.85 -27.78
C ASP A 364 5.84 5.13 -27.08
N ASP A 365 6.31 4.02 -27.65
CA ASP A 365 7.50 3.30 -27.18
C ASP A 365 8.80 4.06 -27.50
N LEU A 366 8.96 4.49 -28.76
CA LEU A 366 10.17 5.17 -29.25
C LEU A 366 10.39 6.55 -28.61
N SER A 367 9.34 7.16 -28.04
CA SER A 367 9.45 8.43 -27.33
C SER A 367 10.35 8.36 -26.08
N GLY A 368 10.48 7.18 -25.48
CA GLY A 368 11.18 6.99 -24.21
C GLY A 368 10.38 7.41 -22.96
N THR A 369 9.14 7.88 -23.13
CA THR A 369 8.33 8.43 -22.03
C THR A 369 8.01 7.39 -20.96
N ASP A 370 7.73 6.14 -21.33
CA ASP A 370 7.50 5.05 -20.37
C ASP A 370 8.75 4.73 -19.54
N VAL A 371 9.92 4.73 -20.18
CA VAL A 371 11.22 4.55 -19.51
C VAL A 371 11.48 5.70 -18.54
N ALA A 372 11.21 6.95 -18.95
CA ALA A 372 11.35 8.13 -18.09
C ALA A 372 10.45 8.04 -16.84
N ARG A 373 9.21 7.54 -17.00
CA ARG A 373 8.32 7.28 -15.85
C ARG A 373 8.86 6.20 -14.91
N LYS A 374 9.58 5.19 -15.40
CA LYS A 374 10.21 4.17 -14.54
C LYS A 374 11.44 4.73 -13.83
N VAL A 375 12.25 5.52 -14.53
CA VAL A 375 13.43 6.21 -13.97
C VAL A 375 13.03 7.16 -12.84
N ILE A 376 12.00 7.98 -13.03
CA ILE A 376 11.55 8.92 -11.99
C ILE A 376 11.04 8.18 -10.73
N ILE A 377 10.38 7.03 -10.89
CA ILE A 377 9.95 6.20 -9.76
C ILE A 377 11.17 5.69 -8.98
N LEU A 378 12.18 5.17 -9.67
CA LEU A 378 13.41 4.67 -9.04
C LEU A 378 14.21 5.79 -8.37
N ALA A 379 14.31 6.96 -9.01
CA ALA A 379 14.95 8.13 -8.44
C ALA A 379 14.29 8.57 -7.13
N ARG A 380 12.95 8.63 -7.12
CA ARG A 380 12.16 9.00 -5.94
C ARG A 380 12.25 7.96 -4.84
N GLU A 381 12.19 6.67 -5.16
CA GLU A 381 12.40 5.60 -4.17
C GLU A 381 13.82 5.62 -3.59
N SER A 382 14.81 6.11 -4.33
CA SER A 382 16.19 6.30 -3.88
C SER A 382 16.39 7.60 -3.06
N GLY A 383 15.34 8.37 -2.82
CA GLY A 383 15.37 9.59 -2.01
C GLY A 383 15.57 10.90 -2.78
N LEU A 384 15.66 10.85 -4.12
CA LEU A 384 15.77 12.06 -4.94
C LEU A 384 14.41 12.74 -5.10
N LYS A 385 14.42 14.08 -5.14
CA LYS A 385 13.22 14.92 -5.28
C LYS A 385 13.15 15.51 -6.69
N LEU A 386 13.05 14.63 -7.69
CA LEU A 386 12.98 15.02 -9.09
C LEU A 386 11.52 15.11 -9.57
N GLU A 387 11.31 15.94 -10.58
CA GLU A 387 10.14 15.96 -11.45
C GLU A 387 10.43 15.27 -12.79
N LEU A 388 9.39 14.88 -13.51
CA LEU A 388 9.56 14.23 -14.82
C LEU A 388 10.27 15.15 -15.83
N SER A 389 10.07 16.47 -15.73
CA SER A 389 10.77 17.48 -16.53
C SER A 389 12.27 17.55 -16.26
N ASP A 390 12.72 17.05 -15.10
CA ASP A 390 14.14 17.05 -14.73
C ASP A 390 14.90 15.85 -15.32
N ILE A 391 14.20 14.94 -16.01
CA ILE A 391 14.77 13.75 -16.66
C ILE A 391 14.94 14.05 -18.14
N PRO A 392 16.16 14.31 -18.65
CA PRO A 392 16.40 14.38 -20.08
C PRO A 392 16.08 13.04 -20.73
N VAL A 393 15.28 13.08 -21.80
CA VAL A 393 14.86 11.90 -22.57
C VAL A 393 15.27 12.08 -24.02
N GLN A 394 16.17 11.21 -24.50
CA GLN A 394 16.51 11.13 -25.91
C GLN A 394 15.40 10.36 -26.64
N SER A 395 14.48 11.08 -27.28
CA SER A 395 13.47 10.45 -28.13
C SER A 395 14.12 9.80 -29.36
N LEU A 396 13.69 8.57 -29.69
CA LEU A 396 14.06 7.88 -30.94
C LEU A 396 13.11 8.19 -32.09
N VAL A 397 12.07 9.01 -31.85
CA VAL A 397 11.17 9.51 -32.89
C VAL A 397 11.84 10.73 -33.53
N PRO A 398 12.21 10.67 -34.84
CA PRO A 398 12.81 11.80 -35.54
C PRO A 398 11.91 13.04 -35.43
N GLU A 399 12.51 14.21 -35.18
CA GLU A 399 11.78 15.49 -35.01
C GLU A 399 10.72 15.73 -36.10
N PRO A 400 11.01 15.52 -37.42
CA PRO A 400 10.03 15.75 -38.47
C PRO A 400 8.81 14.81 -38.40
N LEU A 401 8.97 13.63 -37.80
CA LEU A 401 7.93 12.59 -37.76
C LEU A 401 7.09 12.61 -36.48
N ARG A 402 7.41 13.48 -35.52
CA ARG A 402 6.61 13.64 -34.30
C ARG A 402 5.22 14.18 -34.60
N ALA A 403 5.10 15.01 -35.64
CA ALA A 403 3.84 15.62 -36.07
C ALA A 403 3.08 14.80 -37.14
N SER A 404 3.56 13.61 -37.51
CA SER A 404 2.88 12.75 -38.50
C SER A 404 1.43 12.47 -38.09
N ALA A 405 0.51 12.49 -39.06
CA ALA A 405 -0.91 12.44 -38.80
C ALA A 405 -1.38 11.04 -38.36
N SER A 406 -0.68 9.98 -38.76
CA SER A 406 -1.03 8.61 -38.38
C SER A 406 0.20 7.71 -38.12
N PRO A 407 0.03 6.59 -37.38
CA PRO A 407 1.08 5.59 -37.20
C PRO A 407 1.56 4.97 -38.51
N GLU A 408 0.69 4.86 -39.52
CA GLU A 408 1.03 4.32 -40.85
C GLU A 408 1.94 5.29 -41.61
N GLU A 409 1.62 6.58 -41.59
CA GLU A 409 2.46 7.62 -42.18
C GLU A 409 3.84 7.65 -41.51
N PHE A 410 3.87 7.56 -40.18
CA PHE A 410 5.10 7.45 -39.41
C PHE A 410 5.98 6.29 -39.89
N MET A 411 5.41 5.09 -40.01
CA MET A 411 6.15 3.90 -40.45
C MET A 411 6.63 4.01 -41.90
N GLN A 412 5.85 4.64 -42.79
CA GLN A 412 6.25 4.85 -44.18
C GLN A 412 7.41 5.84 -44.33
N GLN A 413 7.51 6.84 -43.46
CA GLN A 413 8.54 7.88 -43.53
C GLN A 413 9.78 7.56 -42.67
N LEU A 414 9.67 6.66 -41.68
CA LEU A 414 10.77 6.24 -40.82
C LEU A 414 12.04 5.77 -41.58
N PRO A 415 11.94 5.06 -42.72
CA PRO A 415 13.13 4.65 -43.48
C PRO A 415 14.04 5.80 -43.94
N GLN A 416 13.51 7.02 -44.07
CA GLN A 416 14.30 8.20 -44.46
C GLN A 416 15.36 8.57 -43.40
N PHE A 417 15.21 8.09 -42.17
CA PHE A 417 16.09 8.38 -41.03
C PHE A 417 16.99 7.20 -40.64
N ASP A 418 16.96 6.09 -41.39
CA ASP A 418 17.75 4.88 -41.06
C ASP A 418 19.26 5.13 -41.08
N GLN A 419 19.73 6.04 -41.93
CA GLN A 419 21.17 6.31 -42.09
C GLN A 419 21.81 6.83 -40.80
N GLU A 420 21.08 7.64 -40.02
CA GLU A 420 21.59 8.19 -38.76
C GLU A 420 21.78 7.07 -37.72
N MET A 421 20.76 6.22 -37.54
CA MET A 421 20.83 5.08 -36.62
C MET A 421 21.86 4.03 -37.06
N ALA A 422 21.97 3.78 -38.36
CA ALA A 422 22.97 2.87 -38.93
C ALA A 422 24.40 3.38 -38.65
N THR A 423 24.63 4.70 -38.76
CA THR A 423 25.92 5.31 -38.45
C THR A 423 26.27 5.14 -36.96
N GLN A 424 25.32 5.40 -36.06
CA GLN A 424 25.53 5.18 -34.62
C GLN A 424 25.82 3.72 -34.28
N ARG A 425 25.13 2.78 -34.93
CA ARG A 425 25.37 1.34 -34.77
C ARG A 425 26.77 0.97 -35.24
N GLN A 426 27.17 1.39 -36.44
CA GLN A 426 28.47 1.05 -36.99
C GLN A 426 29.60 1.54 -36.08
N VAL A 427 29.50 2.77 -35.57
CA VAL A 427 30.47 3.32 -34.60
C VAL A 427 30.55 2.47 -33.33
N ALA A 428 29.43 1.94 -32.83
CA ALA A 428 29.44 1.05 -31.67
C ALA A 428 30.04 -0.32 -32.01
N GLU A 429 29.64 -0.93 -33.13
CA GLU A 429 30.12 -2.25 -33.56
C GLU A 429 31.63 -2.26 -33.85
N ASP A 430 32.15 -1.20 -34.48
CA ASP A 430 33.58 -1.00 -34.76
C ASP A 430 34.41 -0.90 -33.47
N ALA A 431 33.80 -0.39 -32.39
CA ALA A 431 34.41 -0.32 -31.05
C ALA A 431 34.27 -1.62 -30.24
N GLY A 432 33.65 -2.66 -30.79
CA GLY A 432 33.34 -3.89 -30.06
C GLY A 432 32.18 -3.75 -29.06
N GLU A 433 31.35 -2.73 -29.23
CA GLU A 433 30.22 -2.37 -28.37
C GLU A 433 28.88 -2.68 -29.05
N VAL A 434 27.79 -2.52 -28.30
CA VAL A 434 26.40 -2.59 -28.77
C VAL A 434 25.60 -1.41 -28.25
N LEU A 435 24.58 -0.99 -28.99
CA LEU A 435 23.66 0.06 -28.58
C LEU A 435 22.56 -0.50 -27.69
N ARG A 436 22.26 0.18 -26.58
CA ARG A 436 21.15 -0.15 -25.67
C ARG A 436 20.46 1.12 -25.20
N TYR A 437 19.13 1.13 -25.28
CA TYR A 437 18.32 2.22 -24.76
C TYR A 437 18.05 2.01 -23.29
N ILE A 438 18.60 2.89 -22.45
CA ILE A 438 18.63 2.70 -21.00
C ILE A 438 17.98 3.87 -20.27
N GLY A 439 17.53 3.58 -19.05
CA GLY A 439 17.33 4.60 -18.03
C GLY A 439 18.47 4.55 -17.02
N VAL A 440 18.87 5.71 -16.53
CA VAL A 440 19.90 5.85 -15.50
C VAL A 440 19.39 6.75 -14.39
N VAL A 441 19.64 6.35 -13.15
CA VAL A 441 19.57 7.20 -11.97
C VAL A 441 20.98 7.27 -11.40
N ASP A 442 21.56 8.46 -11.40
CA ASP A 442 22.80 8.77 -10.72
C ASP A 442 22.44 9.43 -9.38
N ILE A 443 22.47 8.63 -8.31
CA ILE A 443 22.06 9.08 -6.98
C ILE A 443 23.10 10.05 -6.41
N VAL A 444 24.38 9.85 -6.73
CA VAL A 444 25.49 10.70 -6.25
C VAL A 444 25.35 12.12 -6.78
N ASN A 445 25.04 12.26 -8.07
CA ASN A 445 24.85 13.57 -8.71
C ASN A 445 23.39 14.08 -8.65
N GLY A 446 22.47 13.27 -8.12
CA GLY A 446 21.05 13.60 -8.03
C GLY A 446 20.37 13.78 -9.38
N LYS A 447 20.76 13.00 -10.40
CA LYS A 447 20.24 13.12 -11.78
C LYS A 447 19.60 11.82 -12.24
N GLY A 448 18.65 11.92 -13.15
CA GLY A 448 18.20 10.78 -13.95
C GLY A 448 18.20 11.13 -15.43
N THR A 449 18.49 10.16 -16.29
CA THR A 449 18.53 10.32 -17.75
C THR A 449 17.92 9.10 -18.44
N VAL A 450 17.42 9.30 -19.65
CA VAL A 450 16.97 8.22 -20.55
C VAL A 450 17.60 8.46 -21.91
N GLU A 451 18.47 7.56 -22.34
CA GLU A 451 19.24 7.75 -23.55
C GLU A 451 19.74 6.45 -24.16
N LEU A 452 20.20 6.55 -25.41
CA LEU A 452 20.88 5.48 -26.10
C LEU A 452 22.37 5.48 -25.70
N GLN A 453 22.82 4.39 -25.08
CA GLN A 453 24.21 4.23 -24.68
C GLN A 453 24.87 3.04 -25.36
N ARG A 454 26.20 3.07 -25.39
CA ARG A 454 27.06 1.99 -25.87
C ARG A 454 27.56 1.17 -24.71
N TYR A 455 27.56 -0.15 -24.88
CA TYR A 455 28.06 -1.10 -23.89
C TYR A 455 28.96 -2.12 -24.57
N SER A 456 30.07 -2.50 -23.94
CA SER A 456 30.90 -3.60 -24.46
C SER A 456 30.08 -4.90 -24.51
N LYS A 457 30.44 -5.79 -25.45
CA LYS A 457 29.74 -7.08 -25.65
C LYS A 457 29.79 -7.99 -24.43
N GLU A 458 30.76 -7.79 -23.55
CA GLU A 458 30.93 -8.52 -22.29
C GLU A 458 29.99 -7.98 -21.19
N HIS A 459 29.46 -6.77 -21.34
CA HIS A 459 28.58 -6.16 -20.35
C HIS A 459 27.25 -6.94 -20.25
N PRO A 460 26.67 -7.12 -19.04
CA PRO A 460 25.41 -7.86 -18.88
C PRO A 460 24.25 -7.35 -19.75
N PHE A 461 24.22 -6.05 -20.06
CA PHE A 461 23.17 -5.45 -20.91
C PHE A 461 23.31 -5.84 -22.39
N ALA A 462 24.51 -6.23 -22.83
CA ALA A 462 24.74 -6.74 -24.17
C ALA A 462 24.28 -8.20 -24.32
N GLN A 463 24.24 -8.96 -23.22
CA GLN A 463 23.90 -10.40 -23.20
C GLN A 463 22.38 -10.68 -23.08
N LEU A 464 21.54 -9.67 -23.32
CA LEU A 464 20.10 -9.84 -23.36
C LEU A 464 19.64 -10.48 -24.66
N SER A 465 18.54 -11.22 -24.55
CA SER A 465 17.85 -11.86 -25.66
C SER A 465 16.36 -11.54 -25.57
N GLY A 466 15.72 -11.30 -26.71
CA GLY A 466 14.29 -11.01 -26.76
C GLY A 466 13.93 -9.66 -26.16
N SER A 467 12.90 -9.63 -25.32
CA SER A 467 12.30 -8.42 -24.72
C SER A 467 12.50 -8.32 -23.20
N ASP A 468 13.49 -9.05 -22.67
CA ASP A 468 13.85 -9.02 -21.25
C ASP A 468 14.21 -7.61 -20.76
N TYR A 469 13.87 -7.35 -19.50
CA TYR A 469 14.37 -6.20 -18.76
C TYR A 469 15.59 -6.62 -17.97
N ILE A 470 16.48 -5.67 -17.74
CA ILE A 470 17.63 -5.83 -16.85
C ILE A 470 17.81 -4.54 -16.07
N ILE A 471 17.99 -4.66 -14.76
CA ILE A 471 18.25 -3.54 -13.87
C ILE A 471 19.46 -3.89 -13.03
N ALA A 472 20.44 -3.01 -13.02
CA ALA A 472 21.64 -3.10 -12.22
C ALA A 472 21.59 -2.05 -11.10
N PHE A 473 21.82 -2.51 -9.86
CA PHE A 473 21.99 -1.66 -8.69
C PHE A 473 23.46 -1.65 -8.29
N THR A 474 24.09 -0.49 -8.42
CA THR A 474 25.44 -0.24 -7.93
C THR A 474 25.35 0.50 -6.60
N THR A 475 25.89 -0.09 -5.54
CA THR A 475 25.86 0.45 -4.18
C THR A 475 27.24 0.43 -3.54
N GLU A 476 27.41 0.97 -2.34
CA GLU A 476 28.66 0.83 -1.58
C GLU A 476 29.00 -0.65 -1.30
N ARG A 477 28.00 -1.51 -1.04
CA ARG A 477 28.20 -2.95 -0.85
C ARG A 477 28.37 -3.72 -2.16
N TYR A 478 27.71 -3.28 -3.22
CA TYR A 478 27.75 -3.87 -4.57
C TYR A 478 28.62 -3.04 -5.54
N ALA A 479 29.74 -2.50 -5.05
CA ALA A 479 30.57 -1.57 -5.84
C ALA A 479 31.42 -2.27 -6.93
N LYS A 480 31.89 -3.50 -6.68
CA LYS A 480 32.71 -4.27 -7.64
C LYS A 480 31.86 -4.99 -8.68
N GLN A 481 30.72 -5.50 -8.25
CA GLN A 481 29.79 -6.25 -9.07
C GLN A 481 28.38 -5.77 -8.73
N PRO A 482 27.72 -5.04 -9.64
CA PRO A 482 26.35 -4.58 -9.42
C PRO A 482 25.40 -5.74 -9.17
N LEU A 483 24.39 -5.52 -8.34
CA LEU A 483 23.30 -6.48 -8.17
C LEU A 483 22.39 -6.39 -9.39
N ILE A 484 22.23 -7.50 -10.12
CA ILE A 484 21.45 -7.54 -11.35
C ILE A 484 20.15 -8.28 -11.12
N VAL A 485 19.04 -7.66 -11.51
CA VAL A 485 17.73 -8.31 -11.64
C VAL A 485 17.34 -8.33 -13.11
N ARG A 486 17.10 -9.53 -13.65
CA ARG A 486 16.77 -9.77 -15.06
C ARG A 486 15.55 -10.68 -15.18
N GLY A 487 14.72 -10.42 -16.18
CA GLY A 487 13.68 -11.34 -16.64
C GLY A 487 12.62 -10.61 -17.49
N PRO A 488 11.47 -11.26 -17.74
CA PRO A 488 10.39 -10.64 -18.49
C PRO A 488 9.85 -9.41 -17.73
N GLY A 489 9.99 -8.22 -18.31
CA GLY A 489 9.53 -6.98 -17.69
C GLY A 489 8.21 -6.45 -18.23
N ALA A 490 7.54 -7.22 -19.09
CA ALA A 490 6.22 -6.94 -19.64
C ALA A 490 5.43 -8.24 -19.81
N GLY A 491 4.12 -8.12 -20.05
CA GLY A 491 3.22 -9.25 -20.23
C GLY A 491 2.17 -9.37 -19.11
N ALA A 492 0.98 -9.81 -19.48
CA ALA A 492 -0.18 -9.82 -18.60
C ALA A 492 0.02 -10.70 -17.36
N GLU A 493 0.47 -11.94 -17.55
CA GLU A 493 0.69 -12.91 -16.47
C GLU A 493 1.75 -12.44 -15.47
N VAL A 494 2.88 -11.92 -15.97
CA VAL A 494 4.00 -11.51 -15.14
C VAL A 494 3.66 -10.23 -14.36
N THR A 495 3.00 -9.26 -15.01
CA THR A 495 2.56 -8.02 -14.35
C THR A 495 1.49 -8.30 -13.31
N ALA A 496 0.45 -9.08 -13.65
CA ALA A 496 -0.58 -9.49 -12.72
C ALA A 496 -0.01 -10.28 -11.54
N GLY A 497 0.99 -11.13 -11.79
CA GLY A 497 1.74 -11.85 -10.76
C GLY A 497 2.47 -10.90 -9.79
N GLY A 498 3.06 -9.81 -10.29
CA GLY A 498 3.65 -8.76 -9.47
C GLY A 498 2.62 -8.05 -8.58
N VAL A 499 1.45 -7.71 -9.14
CA VAL A 499 0.32 -7.14 -8.39
C VAL A 499 -0.18 -8.11 -7.33
N PHE A 500 -0.31 -9.40 -7.68
CA PHE A 500 -0.73 -10.43 -6.75
C PHE A 500 0.30 -10.63 -5.62
N CYS A 501 1.60 -10.59 -5.94
CA CYS A 501 2.67 -10.63 -4.93
C CYS A 501 2.52 -9.50 -3.91
N ASP A 502 2.17 -8.29 -4.35
CA ASP A 502 1.92 -7.15 -3.45
C ASP A 502 0.65 -7.33 -2.58
N ILE A 503 -0.40 -8.00 -3.10
CA ILE A 503 -1.58 -8.37 -2.29
C ILE A 503 -1.19 -9.39 -1.21
N LEU A 504 -0.34 -10.38 -1.53
CA LEU A 504 0.13 -11.36 -0.55
C LEU A 504 1.08 -10.73 0.47
N ARG A 505 1.97 -9.84 0.04
CA ARG A 505 2.82 -9.04 0.92
C ARG A 505 1.97 -8.24 1.90
N LEU A 506 0.90 -7.59 1.43
CA LEU A 506 -0.08 -6.94 2.29
C LEU A 506 -0.67 -7.93 3.31
N ALA A 507 -1.08 -9.12 2.89
CA ALA A 507 -1.63 -10.12 3.80
C ALA A 507 -0.64 -10.49 4.93
N SER A 508 0.66 -10.64 4.62
CA SER A 508 1.70 -10.87 5.62
C SER A 508 1.80 -9.71 6.63
N TYR A 509 1.80 -8.45 6.18
CA TYR A 509 1.77 -7.28 7.06
C TYR A 509 0.51 -7.22 7.96
N LEU A 510 -0.60 -7.78 7.48
CA LEU A 510 -1.86 -7.84 8.23
C LEU A 510 -1.93 -8.99 9.24
N GLY A 511 -0.90 -9.84 9.29
CA GLY A 511 -0.73 -10.93 10.24
C GLY A 511 -1.07 -12.32 9.68
N ALA A 512 -1.08 -12.50 8.36
CA ALA A 512 -1.09 -13.85 7.78
C ALA A 512 0.21 -14.58 8.18
N PRO A 513 0.13 -15.87 8.56
CA PRO A 513 1.31 -16.66 8.90
C PRO A 513 2.25 -16.76 7.69
N SER A 514 3.55 -16.58 7.95
CA SER A 514 4.65 -16.71 6.99
C SER A 514 4.95 -18.16 6.65
#